data_AF-A0A8H5Q436-F1
#
_entry.id   AF-A0A8H5Q436-F1
#
_cell.length_a   1.000
_cell.length_b   1.000
_cell.length_c   1.000
_cell.angle_alpha   90.00
_cell.angle_beta   90.00
_cell.angle_gamma   90.00
#
_symmetry.space_group_name_H-M   'P 1'
#
loop_
_entity.id
_entity.type
_entity.pdbx_description
1 polymer ?
#
loop_
_entity_poly.entity_id
_entity_poly.type
_entity_poly.pdbx_seq_one_letter_code
_entity_poly.pdbx_strand_id
1 'polypeptide(L)'
;MSDTEKTNLTPAPAAEKALGKQWHAPKKAFRPTAGLKSYEKRTQERALMAQVKAKEKEMKDEKEQERQRKIAAIKEKRAKKEEAERYEKMAEKMHKKRVERLKRKEKRNKLINS
;
A
#
# COMPACT_ATOMS: atom_id res chain seq x y z
N MET A 1 -32.25 -24.06 36.87
CA MET A 1 -33.55 -24.65 36.49
C MET A 1 -33.56 -24.86 34.99
N SER A 2 -34.00 -26.05 34.59
CA SER A 2 -34.34 -26.54 33.25
C SER A 2 -33.19 -26.71 32.24
N ASP A 3 -32.68 -27.93 32.23
CA ASP A 3 -32.07 -28.63 31.10
C ASP A 3 -32.94 -28.50 29.84
N THR A 4 -32.37 -28.00 28.75
CA THR A 4 -32.96 -28.14 27.42
C THR A 4 -32.16 -29.18 26.66
N GLU A 5 -32.49 -30.44 26.91
CA GLU A 5 -32.05 -31.57 26.11
C GLU A 5 -32.51 -31.37 24.66
N LYS A 6 -31.54 -31.30 23.74
CA LYS A 6 -31.83 -31.34 22.30
C LYS A 6 -32.16 -32.77 21.92
N THR A 7 -33.45 -33.08 21.81
CA THR A 7 -33.92 -34.34 21.24
C THR A 7 -33.55 -34.39 19.76
N ASN A 8 -32.53 -35.17 19.42
CA ASN A 8 -32.28 -35.58 18.04
C ASN A 8 -33.41 -36.50 17.60
N LEU A 9 -34.39 -35.95 16.87
CA LEU A 9 -35.45 -36.71 16.22
C LEU A 9 -34.85 -37.47 15.03
N THR A 10 -34.50 -38.73 15.25
CA THR A 10 -34.26 -39.70 14.19
C THR A 10 -35.57 -39.89 13.41
N PRO A 11 -35.62 -39.68 12.08
CA PRO A 11 -36.85 -39.87 11.34
C PRO A 11 -37.24 -41.35 11.37
N ALA A 12 -38.45 -41.64 11.86
CA ALA A 12 -39.03 -42.98 11.81
C ALA A 12 -39.01 -43.52 10.37
N PRO A 13 -38.66 -44.80 10.14
CA PRO A 13 -38.70 -45.37 8.80
C PRO A 13 -40.15 -45.36 8.30
N ALA A 14 -40.37 -44.67 7.18
CA ALA A 14 -41.66 -44.56 6.53
C ALA A 14 -42.21 -45.97 6.25
N ALA A 15 -43.43 -46.23 6.71
CA ALA A 15 -44.13 -47.48 6.46
C ALA A 15 -44.20 -47.77 4.96
N GLU A 16 -43.53 -48.86 4.56
CA GLU A 16 -43.36 -49.31 3.20
C GLU A 16 -44.69 -49.87 2.69
N LYS A 17 -45.45 -49.06 1.94
CA LYS A 17 -46.58 -49.56 1.15
C LYS A 17 -46.04 -50.16 -0.14
N ALA A 18 -46.15 -51.48 -0.24
CA ALA A 18 -45.82 -52.25 -1.42
C ALA A 18 -46.62 -51.73 -2.63
N LEU A 19 -45.91 -51.25 -3.65
CA LEU A 19 -46.09 -51.51 -5.09
C LEU A 19 -45.15 -50.60 -5.90
N GLY A 20 -44.08 -51.18 -6.42
CA GLY A 20 -43.11 -50.53 -7.31
C GLY A 20 -41.73 -50.35 -6.67
N LYS A 21 -40.71 -51.06 -7.21
CA LYS A 21 -39.32 -50.93 -6.78
C LYS A 21 -38.85 -49.50 -7.03
N GLN A 22 -38.70 -48.70 -5.98
CA GLN A 22 -38.11 -47.37 -6.06
C GLN A 22 -36.59 -47.54 -6.23
N TRP A 23 -36.11 -47.58 -7.46
CA TRP A 23 -34.68 -47.82 -7.79
C TRP A 23 -33.76 -46.63 -7.49
N HIS A 24 -34.32 -45.47 -7.15
CA HIS A 24 -33.57 -44.26 -6.83
C HIS A 24 -33.97 -43.69 -5.48
N ALA A 25 -32.99 -43.29 -4.67
CA ALA A 25 -33.26 -42.61 -3.41
C ALA A 25 -34.09 -41.34 -3.64
N PRO A 26 -35.10 -41.05 -2.78
CA PRO A 26 -35.89 -39.84 -2.90
C PRO A 26 -34.99 -38.60 -2.75
N LYS A 27 -34.89 -37.80 -3.81
CA LYS A 27 -34.09 -36.57 -3.84
C LYS A 27 -34.88 -35.44 -3.16
N LYS A 28 -34.37 -34.95 -2.03
CA LYS A 28 -34.90 -33.72 -1.40
C LYS A 28 -34.45 -32.51 -2.20
N ALA A 29 -35.35 -31.53 -2.42
CA ALA A 29 -34.99 -30.28 -3.06
C ALA A 29 -33.90 -29.55 -2.26
N PHE A 30 -32.82 -29.16 -2.94
CA PHE A 30 -31.72 -28.42 -2.33
C PHE A 30 -32.19 -27.01 -1.95
N ARG A 31 -32.34 -26.77 -0.64
CA ARG A 31 -32.66 -25.46 -0.07
C ARG A 31 -31.51 -25.06 0.85
N PRO A 32 -30.49 -24.35 0.34
CA PRO A 32 -29.38 -23.91 1.17
C PRO A 32 -29.86 -22.80 2.12
N THR A 33 -30.18 -23.16 3.36
CA THR A 33 -30.38 -22.21 4.46
C THR A 33 -29.08 -21.90 5.20
N ALA A 34 -28.00 -22.63 4.88
CA ALA A 34 -26.67 -22.41 5.40
C ALA A 34 -26.11 -21.08 4.87
N GLY A 35 -25.81 -20.15 5.77
CA GLY A 35 -25.22 -18.83 5.43
C GLY A 35 -26.12 -17.62 5.72
N LEU A 36 -27.37 -17.83 6.11
CA LEU A 36 -28.26 -16.75 6.57
C LEU A 36 -27.84 -16.29 7.97
N LYS A 37 -26.85 -15.39 8.04
CA LYS A 37 -26.48 -14.70 9.28
C LYS A 37 -27.53 -13.65 9.63
N SER A 38 -27.89 -13.56 10.91
CA SER A 38 -28.73 -12.45 11.40
C SER A 38 -28.09 -11.10 11.05
N TYR A 39 -28.91 -10.07 10.90
CA TYR A 39 -28.43 -8.73 10.57
C TYR A 39 -27.35 -8.25 11.56
N GLU A 40 -27.56 -8.52 12.86
CA GLU A 40 -26.63 -8.20 13.95
C GLU A 40 -25.24 -8.82 13.77
N LYS A 41 -25.17 -10.09 13.32
CA LYS A 41 -23.87 -10.73 13.04
C LYS A 41 -23.17 -10.06 11.86
N ARG A 42 -23.92 -9.66 10.82
CA ARG A 42 -23.36 -8.94 9.66
C ARG A 42 -22.91 -7.53 9.99
N THR A 43 -23.54 -6.85 10.95
CA THR A 43 -23.11 -5.52 11.38
C THR A 43 -21.85 -5.60 12.25
N GLN A 44 -21.78 -6.59 13.15
CA GLN A 44 -20.57 -6.86 13.94
C GLN A 44 -19.38 -7.20 13.03
N GLU A 45 -19.56 -8.10 12.06
CA GLU A 45 -18.50 -8.45 11.09
C GLU A 45 -18.03 -7.24 10.28
N ARG A 46 -18.94 -6.36 9.85
CA ARG A 46 -18.58 -5.12 9.14
C ARG A 46 -17.82 -4.15 10.03
N ALA A 47 -18.21 -3.99 11.29
CA ALA A 47 -17.50 -3.14 12.24
C ALA A 47 -16.07 -3.64 12.50
N LEU A 48 -15.90 -4.96 12.69
CA LEU A 48 -14.58 -5.58 12.84
C LEU A 48 -13.71 -5.38 11.59
N MET A 49 -14.27 -5.60 10.40
CA MET A 49 -13.56 -5.37 9.14
C MET A 49 -13.16 -3.90 8.95
N ALA A 50 -14.01 -2.95 9.35
CA ALA A 50 -13.69 -1.53 9.30
C ALA A 50 -12.51 -1.18 10.22
N GLN A 51 -12.48 -1.72 11.44
CA GLN A 51 -11.38 -1.53 12.39
C GLN A 51 -10.07 -2.12 11.86
N VAL A 52 -10.11 -3.31 11.26
CA VAL A 52 -8.91 -3.94 10.66
C VAL A 52 -8.40 -3.10 9.50
N LYS A 53 -9.29 -2.64 8.61
CA LYS A 53 -8.90 -1.80 7.46
C LYS A 53 -8.34 -0.44 7.88
N ALA A 54 -8.88 0.16 8.94
CA ALA A 54 -8.36 1.41 9.48
C ALA A 54 -6.91 1.24 9.95
N LYS A 55 -6.64 0.20 10.75
CA LYS A 55 -5.29 -0.14 11.21
C LYS A 55 -4.34 -0.47 10.05
N GLU A 56 -4.81 -1.21 9.04
CA GLU A 56 -4.01 -1.51 7.86
C GLU A 56 -3.65 -0.24 7.06
N LYS A 57 -4.61 0.69 6.95
CA LYS A 57 -4.39 1.97 6.27
C LYS A 57 -3.38 2.83 7.03
N GLU A 58 -3.52 2.96 8.34
CA GLU A 58 -2.57 3.70 9.19
C GLU A 58 -1.13 3.18 9.00
N MET A 59 -0.95 1.85 9.03
CA MET A 59 0.36 1.22 8.81
C MET A 59 0.94 1.47 7.40
N LYS A 60 0.09 1.59 6.38
CA LYS A 60 0.53 1.90 5.01
C LYS A 60 0.89 3.38 4.86
N ASP A 61 0.07 4.25 5.41
CA ASP A 61 0.26 5.70 5.36
C ASP A 61 1.56 6.09 6.10
N GLU A 62 1.86 5.48 7.25
CA GLU A 62 3.13 5.69 7.97
C GLU A 62 4.35 5.27 7.15
N LYS A 63 4.32 4.07 6.55
CA LYS A 63 5.40 3.58 5.67
C LYS A 63 5.60 4.48 4.46
N GLU A 64 4.52 4.96 3.87
CA GLU A 64 4.59 5.86 2.73
C GLU A 64 5.17 7.22 3.12
N GLN A 65 4.76 7.78 4.27
CA GLN A 65 5.31 9.02 4.79
C GLN A 65 6.82 8.90 5.04
N GLU A 66 7.29 7.80 5.64
CA GLU A 66 8.73 7.57 5.81
C GLU A 66 9.48 7.51 4.48
N ARG A 67 8.91 6.81 3.48
CA ARG A 67 9.48 6.75 2.14
C ARG A 67 9.52 8.13 1.48
N GLN A 68 8.44 8.91 1.59
CA GLN A 68 8.36 10.26 1.04
C GLN A 68 9.37 11.19 1.73
N ARG A 69 9.53 11.12 3.05
CA ARG A 69 10.57 11.87 3.80
C ARG A 69 11.98 11.57 3.29
N LYS A 70 12.31 10.29 3.06
CA LYS A 70 13.61 9.88 2.50
C LYS A 70 13.81 10.44 1.09
N ILE A 71 12.79 10.37 0.24
CA ILE A 71 12.84 10.90 -1.13
C ILE A 71 13.04 12.42 -1.11
N ALA A 72 12.30 13.15 -0.27
CA ALA A 72 12.42 14.60 -0.12
C ALA A 72 13.83 14.98 0.31
N ALA A 73 14.38 14.34 1.35
CA ALA A 73 15.74 14.60 1.82
C ALA A 73 16.81 14.35 0.74
N ILE A 74 16.67 13.29 -0.06
CA ILE A 74 17.58 13.01 -1.18
C ILE A 74 17.48 14.09 -2.26
N LYS A 75 16.26 14.51 -2.62
CA LYS A 75 16.04 15.58 -3.61
C LYS A 75 16.64 16.89 -3.14
N GLU A 76 16.40 17.28 -1.90
CA GLU A 76 16.97 18.50 -1.31
C GLU A 76 18.50 18.47 -1.29
N LYS A 77 19.10 17.33 -0.93
CA LYS A 77 20.56 17.17 -0.96
C LYS A 77 21.12 17.32 -2.38
N ARG A 78 20.44 16.77 -3.38
CA ARG A 78 20.84 16.89 -4.79
C ARG A 78 20.70 18.33 -5.29
N ALA A 79 19.60 19.00 -4.99
CA ALA A 79 19.38 20.39 -5.36
C ALA A 79 20.43 21.32 -4.74
N LYS A 80 20.73 21.18 -3.43
CA LYS A 80 21.80 21.93 -2.77
C LYS A 80 23.17 21.71 -3.41
N LYS A 81 23.47 20.47 -3.80
CA LYS A 81 24.72 20.14 -4.48
C LYS A 81 24.80 20.77 -5.87
N GLU A 82 23.73 20.68 -6.65
CA GLU A 82 23.66 21.29 -7.99
C GLU A 82 23.80 22.82 -7.93
N GLU A 83 23.16 23.47 -6.96
CA GLU A 83 23.31 24.90 -6.72
C GLU A 83 24.76 25.26 -6.36
N ALA A 84 25.40 24.51 -5.45
CA ALA A 84 26.79 24.70 -5.10
C ALA A 84 27.71 24.55 -6.32
N GLU A 85 27.56 23.46 -7.09
CA GLU A 85 28.34 23.22 -8.31
C GLU A 85 28.12 24.32 -9.37
N ARG A 86 26.91 24.87 -9.47
CA ARG A 86 26.63 26.01 -10.36
C ARG A 86 27.40 27.26 -9.94
N TYR A 87 27.43 27.55 -8.64
CA TYR A 87 28.21 28.68 -8.12
C TYR A 87 29.72 28.47 -8.31
N GLU A 88 30.23 27.26 -8.07
CA GLU A 88 31.64 26.90 -8.32
C GLU A 88 32.01 27.09 -9.79
N LYS A 89 31.23 26.55 -10.72
CA LYS A 89 31.45 26.74 -12.18
C LYS A 89 31.43 28.21 -12.59
N MET A 90 30.57 29.03 -11.98
CA MET A 90 30.55 30.48 -12.20
C MET A 90 31.83 31.15 -11.67
N ALA A 91 32.28 30.79 -10.47
CA ALA A 91 33.51 31.29 -9.89
C ALA A 91 34.73 30.91 -10.73
N GLU A 92 34.84 29.65 -11.16
CA GLU A 92 35.89 29.17 -12.07
C GLU A 92 35.90 29.95 -13.39
N LYS A 93 34.72 30.17 -14.00
CA LYS A 93 34.61 30.96 -15.23
C LYS A 93 35.11 32.39 -15.04
N MET A 94 34.79 33.03 -13.92
CA MET A 94 35.27 34.39 -13.62
C MET A 94 36.77 34.40 -13.30
N HIS A 95 37.27 33.40 -12.58
CA HIS A 95 38.68 33.23 -12.29
C HIS A 95 39.49 33.05 -13.58
N LYS A 96 39.04 32.17 -14.49
CA LYS A 96 39.63 31.98 -15.83
C LYS A 96 39.67 33.29 -16.61
N LYS A 97 38.57 34.05 -16.63
CA LYS A 97 38.54 35.38 -17.29
C LYS A 97 39.55 36.36 -16.68
N ARG A 98 39.71 36.36 -15.36
CA ARG A 98 40.68 37.22 -14.66
C ARG A 98 42.12 36.85 -15.02
N VAL A 99 42.47 35.56 -14.95
CA VAL A 99 43.81 35.06 -15.30
C VAL A 99 44.14 35.38 -16.76
N GLU A 100 43.20 35.14 -17.69
CA GLU A 100 43.38 35.48 -19.11
C GLU A 100 43.58 36.99 -19.34
N ARG A 101 42.90 37.84 -18.56
CA ARG A 101 43.07 39.30 -18.62
C ARG A 101 44.45 39.72 -18.12
N LEU A 102 44.96 39.09 -17.06
CA LEU A 102 46.30 39.35 -16.53
C LEU A 102 47.38 38.94 -17.54
N LYS A 103 47.31 37.72 -18.09
CA LYS A 103 48.24 37.24 -19.14
C LYS A 103 48.29 38.19 -20.35
N ARG A 104 47.14 38.71 -20.78
CA ARG A 104 47.08 39.70 -21.88
C ARG A 104 47.73 41.04 -21.51
N LYS A 105 47.56 41.52 -20.27
CA LYS A 105 48.23 42.73 -19.78
C LYS A 105 49.74 42.52 -19.69
N GLU A 106 50.19 41.40 -19.12
CA GLU A 106 51.60 41.03 -19.03
C GLU A 106 52.25 40.97 -20.41
N LYS A 107 51.61 40.31 -21.38
CA LYS A 107 52.08 40.27 -22.77
C LYS A 107 52.22 41.68 -23.35
N ARG A 108 51.23 42.55 -23.14
CA ARG A 108 51.27 43.93 -23.64
C ARG A 108 52.35 44.77 -22.95
N ASN A 109 52.41 44.75 -21.63
CA ASN A 109 53.40 45.49 -20.86
C ASN A 109 54.82 45.04 -21.21
N LYS A 110 55.02 43.74 -21.44
CA LYS A 110 56.29 43.22 -21.93
C LYS A 110 56.66 43.82 -23.28
N LEU A 111 55.72 43.95 -24.23
CA LEU A 111 56.01 44.55 -25.56
C LEU A 111 56.26 46.06 -25.52
N ILE A 112 55.73 46.78 -24.53
CA ILE A 112 55.82 48.24 -24.43
C ILE A 112 57.02 48.67 -23.57
N ASN A 113 57.35 47.90 -22.53
CA ASN A 113 58.42 48.20 -21.57
C ASN A 113 59.64 47.27 -21.73
N SER A 114 59.74 46.51 -22.83
CA SER A 114 60.97 45.83 -23.26
C SER A 114 61.79 46.70 -24.19
#